data_AF-A0A2J5PRG0-F1
#
_entry.id   AF-A0A2J5PRG0-F1
#
_cell.length_a   1.000
_cell.length_b   1.000
_cell.length_c   1.000
_cell.angle_alpha   90.00
_cell.angle_beta   90.00
_cell.angle_gamma   90.00
#
_symmetry.space_group_name_H-M   'P 1'
#
loop_
_entity.id
_entity.type
_entity.pdbx_description
1 polymer ?
#
loop_
_entity_poly.entity_id
_entity_poly.type
_entity_poly.pdbx_seq_one_letter_code
_entity_poly.pdbx_strand_id
1 'polypeptide(L)'
;SGFGNMLFMALIGILLASLVNFWLKSEALMWAVTYIGVIVFVGLTAYDTQKLKNIGEQIDVRDASTLRKYSILGALTLYLDFINLFLMLLRIFGNRR
;
A
#
# COMPACT_ATOMS: atom_id res chain seq x y z
N SER A 1 -7.07 7.90 -14.41
CA SER A 1 -6.00 8.62 -13.67
C SER A 1 -6.34 8.96 -12.21
N GLY A 2 -7.47 8.50 -11.63
CA GLY A 2 -7.85 8.87 -10.25
C GLY A 2 -7.24 8.01 -9.13
N PHE A 3 -7.12 6.70 -9.34
CA PHE A 3 -6.72 5.78 -8.26
C PHE A 3 -5.24 5.90 -7.84
N GLY A 4 -4.31 6.15 -8.78
CA GLY A 4 -2.90 6.37 -8.47
C GLY A 4 -2.64 7.60 -7.61
N ASN A 5 -3.43 8.67 -7.81
CA ASN A 5 -3.33 9.89 -7.01
C ASN A 5 -3.94 9.69 -5.61
N MET A 6 -5.00 8.87 -5.51
CA MET A 6 -5.62 8.50 -4.25
C MET A 6 -4.71 7.65 -3.36
N LEU A 7 -3.97 6.70 -3.96
CA LEU A 7 -2.95 5.88 -3.30
C LEU A 7 -1.85 6.73 -2.66
N PHE A 8 -1.35 7.73 -3.40
CA PHE A 8 -0.32 8.64 -2.92
C PHE A 8 -0.86 9.55 -1.79
N MET A 9 -2.10 10.05 -1.92
CA MET A 9 -2.76 10.80 -0.85
C MET A 9 -2.98 9.97 0.43
N ALA A 10 -3.36 8.69 0.31
CA ALA A 10 -3.55 7.81 1.46
C ALA A 10 -2.23 7.57 2.22
N LEU A 11 -1.13 7.38 1.49
CA LEU A 11 0.20 7.23 2.06
C LEU A 11 0.63 8.50 2.79
N ILE A 12 0.41 9.67 2.18
CA ILE A 12 0.65 10.97 2.82
C ILE A 12 -0.20 11.15 4.08
N GLY A 13 -1.49 10.78 4.05
CA GLY A 13 -2.39 10.89 5.20
C GLY A 13 -1.91 10.07 6.40
N ILE A 14 -1.46 8.83 6.17
CA ILE A 14 -0.92 7.96 7.22
C ILE A 14 0.43 8.49 7.73
N LEU A 15 1.26 9.04 6.85
CA LEU A 15 2.54 9.64 7.22
C LEU A 15 2.33 10.89 8.08
N LEU A 16 1.42 11.78 7.71
CA LEU A 16 1.04 12.95 8.51
C LEU A 16 0.42 12.56 9.85
N ALA A 17 -0.49 11.59 9.87
CA ALA A 17 -1.10 11.10 11.11
C ALA A 17 -0.04 10.49 12.05
N SER A 18 0.95 9.78 11.51
CA SER A 18 2.06 9.24 12.29
C SER A 18 2.96 10.34 12.88
N LEU A 19 3.18 11.42 12.12
CA LEU A 19 3.96 12.58 12.56
C LEU A 19 3.25 13.38 13.65
N VAL A 20 1.93 13.56 13.52
CA VAL A 20 1.10 14.20 14.55
C VAL A 20 1.05 13.34 15.82
N ASN A 21 0.91 12.02 15.68
CA ASN A 21 0.89 11.11 16.83
C ASN A 21 2.24 11.02 17.55
N PHE A 22 3.36 11.35 16.90
CA PHE A 22 4.67 11.43 17.53
C PHE A 22 4.70 12.47 18.67
N TRP A 23 4.02 13.61 18.47
CA TRP A 23 3.90 14.66 19.49
C TRP A 23 2.80 14.37 20.51
N LEU A 24 1.65 13.87 20.06
CA LEU A 24 0.50 13.61 20.93
C LEU A 24 0.68 12.37 21.82
N LYS A 25 1.46 11.38 21.37
CA LYS A 25 1.67 10.08 22.03
C LYS A 25 0.36 9.42 22.47
N SER A 26 -0.70 9.59 21.68
CA SER A 26 -2.03 9.11 22.03
C SER A 26 -2.22 7.66 21.58
N GLU A 27 -2.52 6.78 22.54
CA GLU A 27 -2.82 5.38 22.25
C GLU A 27 -4.08 5.24 21.37
N ALA A 28 -5.12 6.03 21.64
CA ALA A 28 -6.36 6.00 20.86
C ALA A 28 -6.13 6.38 19.39
N LEU A 29 -5.35 7.43 19.13
CA LEU A 29 -4.97 7.82 17.77
C LEU A 29 -4.08 6.77 17.10
N MET A 30 -3.15 6.17 17.84
CA MET A 30 -2.32 5.08 17.32
C MET A 30 -3.18 3.91 16.83
N TRP A 31 -4.14 3.46 17.63
CA TRP A 31 -5.04 2.37 17.25
C TRP A 31 -5.94 2.75 16.08
N ALA A 32 -6.54 3.95 16.08
CA ALA A 32 -7.36 4.44 14.98
C ALA A 32 -6.60 4.47 13.65
N VAL A 33 -5.39 5.07 13.64
CA VAL A 33 -4.52 5.13 12.45
C VAL A 33 -4.13 3.73 11.98
N THR A 34 -3.88 2.81 12.91
CA THR A 34 -3.49 1.44 12.56
C THR A 34 -4.65 0.67 11.90
N TYR A 35 -5.85 0.69 12.48
CA TYR A 35 -7.00 -0.02 11.90
C TYR A 35 -7.48 0.60 10.58
N ILE A 36 -7.58 1.93 10.51
CA ILE A 36 -7.93 2.64 9.27
C ILE A 36 -6.86 2.38 8.21
N GLY A 37 -5.58 2.43 8.60
CA GLY A 37 -4.46 2.12 7.73
C GLY A 37 -4.59 0.73 7.10
N VAL A 38 -4.87 -0.31 7.89
CA VAL A 38 -5.06 -1.67 7.36
C VAL A 38 -6.20 -1.74 6.35
N ILE A 39 -7.37 -1.18 6.65
CA ILE A 39 -8.53 -1.21 5.74
C ILE A 39 -8.19 -0.54 4.41
N VAL A 40 -7.55 0.63 4.49
CA VAL A 40 -7.12 1.38 3.31
C VAL A 40 -6.11 0.55 2.52
N PHE A 41 -5.00 0.13 3.13
CA PHE A 41 -3.95 -0.60 2.43
C PHE A 41 -4.43 -1.93 1.84
N VAL A 42 -5.35 -2.66 2.49
CA VAL A 42 -5.92 -3.89 1.90
C VAL A 42 -6.70 -3.55 0.63
N GLY A 43 -7.53 -2.50 0.65
CA GLY A 43 -8.27 -2.06 -0.53
C GLY A 43 -7.35 -1.60 -1.65
N LEU A 44 -6.26 -0.89 -1.29
CA LEU A 44 -5.24 -0.44 -2.22
C LEU A 44 -4.50 -1.61 -2.88
N THR A 45 -4.02 -2.58 -2.09
CA THR A 45 -3.34 -3.78 -2.60
C THR A 45 -4.26 -4.60 -3.52
N ALA A 46 -5.54 -4.74 -3.16
CA ALA A 46 -6.51 -5.44 -3.99
C ALA A 46 -6.70 -4.74 -5.35
N TYR A 47 -6.76 -3.41 -5.34
CA TYR A 47 -6.85 -2.61 -6.56
C TYR A 47 -5.58 -2.73 -7.42
N ASP A 48 -4.40 -2.59 -6.83
CA ASP A 48 -3.14 -2.66 -7.58
C ASP A 48 -2.89 -4.06 -8.15
N THR A 49 -3.33 -5.12 -7.45
CA THR A 49 -3.33 -6.49 -7.98
C THR A 49 -4.22 -6.62 -9.21
N GLN A 50 -5.45 -6.10 -9.16
CA GLN A 50 -6.39 -6.13 -10.29
C GLN A 50 -5.89 -5.31 -11.47
N LYS A 51 -5.37 -4.12 -11.20
CA LYS A 51 -4.77 -3.26 -12.22
C LYS A 51 -3.59 -3.95 -12.90
N LEU A 52 -2.70 -4.58 -12.13
CA LEU A 52 -1.53 -5.25 -12.69
C LEU A 52 -1.90 -6.47 -13.53
N LYS A 53 -2.92 -7.23 -13.09
CA LYS A 53 -3.51 -8.32 -13.88
C LYS A 53 -4.07 -7.81 -15.21
N ASN A 54 -4.89 -6.76 -15.18
CA ASN A 54 -5.51 -6.18 -16.38
C ASN A 54 -4.48 -5.65 -17.37
N ILE A 55 -3.40 -5.02 -16.87
CA ILE A 55 -2.28 -4.56 -17.71
C ILE A 55 -1.55 -5.77 -18.31
N GLY A 56 -1.28 -6.80 -17.51
CA GLY A 56 -0.62 -8.02 -17.98
C GLY A 56 -1.37 -8.74 -19.10
N GLU A 57 -2.70 -8.75 -19.06
CA GLU A 57 -3.55 -9.32 -20.12
C GLU A 57 -3.52 -8.51 -21.43
N GLN A 58 -3.13 -7.22 -21.38
CA GLN A 58 -3.09 -6.33 -22.54
C GLN A 58 -1.70 -6.26 -23.21
N ILE A 59 -0.66 -6.82 -22.59
CA ILE A 59 0.70 -6.77 -23.14
C ILE A 59 0.89 -7.93 -24.14
N ASP A 60 1.33 -7.59 -25.36
CA ASP A 60 1.74 -8.59 -26.35
C ASP A 60 2.96 -9.37 -25.84
N VAL A 61 2.82 -10.69 -25.76
CA VAL A 61 3.86 -11.61 -25.28
C VAL A 61 5.12 -11.58 -26.18
N ARG A 62 4.98 -11.10 -27.41
CA ARG A 62 6.07 -10.96 -28.38
C ARG A 62 6.96 -9.75 -28.10
N ASP A 63 6.51 -8.77 -27.32
CA ASP A 63 7.33 -7.65 -26.85
C ASP A 63 7.96 -7.96 -25.49
N ALA A 64 9.00 -8.80 -25.53
CA ALA A 64 9.75 -9.23 -24.36
C ALA A 64 10.36 -8.06 -23.56
N SER A 65 10.63 -6.92 -24.21
CA SER A 65 11.22 -5.75 -23.55
C SER A 65 10.21 -5.04 -22.67
N THR A 66 8.99 -4.87 -23.17
CA THR A 66 7.88 -4.25 -22.46
C THR A 66 7.38 -5.16 -21.34
N LEU A 67 7.19 -6.45 -21.61
CA LEU A 67 6.84 -7.45 -20.59
C LEU A 67 7.76 -7.41 -19.37
N ARG A 68 9.08 -7.37 -19.60
CA ARG A 68 10.08 -7.36 -18.51
C ARG A 68 9.95 -6.10 -17.66
N LYS A 69 9.85 -4.93 -18.27
CA LYS A 69 9.70 -3.65 -17.56
C LYS A 69 8.44 -3.63 -16.70
N TYR A 70 7.30 -4.04 -17.27
CA TYR A 70 6.03 -4.08 -16.54
C TYR A 70 6.05 -5.10 -15.41
N SER A 71 6.67 -6.26 -15.61
CA SER A 71 6.79 -7.28 -14.56
C SER A 71 7.61 -6.77 -13.37
N ILE A 72 8.73 -6.07 -13.62
CA ILE A 72 9.56 -5.50 -12.56
C ILE A 72 8.82 -4.40 -11.80
N LEU A 73 8.23 -3.44 -12.52
CA LEU A 73 7.49 -2.34 -11.89
C LEU A 73 6.26 -2.86 -11.13
N GLY A 74 5.56 -3.84 -11.70
CA GLY A 74 4.42 -4.47 -11.06
C GLY A 74 4.77 -5.21 -9.78
N ALA A 75 5.84 -6.00 -9.80
CA ALA A 75 6.34 -6.68 -8.62
C ALA A 75 6.78 -5.67 -7.54
N LEU A 76 7.44 -4.57 -7.92
CA LEU A 76 7.84 -3.52 -6.99
C LEU A 76 6.63 -2.87 -6.32
N THR A 77 5.57 -2.55 -7.07
CA THR A 77 4.33 -1.99 -6.51
C THR A 77 3.71 -2.94 -5.48
N LEU A 78 3.50 -4.21 -5.84
CA LEU A 78 2.94 -5.20 -4.94
C LEU A 78 3.82 -5.46 -3.70
N TYR A 79 5.14 -5.36 -3.85
CA TYR A 79 6.09 -5.48 -2.75
C TYR A 79 5.95 -4.34 -1.73
N LEU A 80 5.83 -3.09 -2.20
CA LEU A 80 5.64 -1.94 -1.31
C LEU A 80 4.30 -2.01 -0.57
N ASP A 81 3.25 -2.44 -1.26
CA ASP A 81 1.93 -2.68 -0.67
C ASP A 81 1.99 -3.74 0.43
N PHE A 82 2.66 -4.86 0.14
CA PHE A 82 2.87 -5.94 1.10
C PHE A 82 3.64 -5.46 2.34
N ILE A 83 4.72 -4.68 2.18
CA ILE A 83 5.48 -4.14 3.31
C ILE A 83 4.58 -3.28 4.21
N ASN A 84 3.78 -2.39 3.63
CA ASN A 84 2.93 -1.50 4.42
C ASN A 84 1.88 -2.29 5.23
N LEU A 85 1.22 -3.25 4.59
CA LEU A 85 0.31 -4.16 5.29
C LEU A 85 1.03 -4.93 6.40
N PHE A 86 2.19 -5.49 6.08
CA PHE A 86 2.97 -6.27 7.02
C PHE A 86 3.37 -5.45 8.25
N LEU A 87 3.85 -4.22 8.08
CA LEU A 87 4.22 -3.33 9.18
C LEU A 87 3.02 -2.96 10.07
N MET A 88 1.84 -2.77 9.49
CA MET A 88 0.63 -2.51 10.26
C MET A 88 0.16 -3.72 11.05
N LEU A 89 0.19 -4.90 10.43
CA LEU A 89 -0.09 -6.15 11.13
C LEU A 89 0.93 -6.38 12.25
N LEU A 90 2.21 -6.14 12.00
CA LEU A 90 3.26 -6.23 13.01
C LEU A 90 3.01 -5.25 14.16
N ARG A 91 2.50 -4.05 13.90
CA ARG A 91 2.11 -3.11 14.96
C ARG A 91 0.93 -3.63 15.78
N ILE A 92 -0.11 -4.17 15.14
CA ILE A 92 -1.28 -4.75 15.83
C ILE A 92 -0.89 -5.93 16.72
N PHE A 93 -0.04 -6.83 16.20
CA PHE A 93 0.33 -8.05 16.90
C PHE A 93 1.53 -7.88 17.85
N GLY A 94 2.42 -6.94 17.56
CA GLY A 94 3.66 -6.69 18.30
C GLY A 94 3.50 -5.76 19.50
N ASN A 95 2.46 -4.92 19.56
CA ASN A 95 2.22 -3.97 20.65
C ASN A 95 1.60 -4.61 21.91
N ARG A 96 2.03 -5.82 22.28
CA ARG A 96 1.52 -6.58 23.44
C ARG A 96 2.50 -6.67 24.61
N ARG A 97 3.40 -5.70 24.78
CA ARG A 97 4.33 -5.66 25.93
C ARG A 97 4.49 -4.25 26.44
#